data_AF-A0A1S8NHF1-F1
#
_entry.id   AF-A0A1S8NHF1-F1
#
_cell.length_a   1.000
_cell.length_b   1.000
_cell.length_c   1.000
_cell.angle_alpha   90.00
_cell.angle_beta   90.00
_cell.angle_gamma   90.00
#
_symmetry.space_group_name_H-M   'P 1'
#
loop_
_entity.id
_entity.type
_entity.pdbx_description
1 polymer ?
#
loop_
_entity_poly.entity_id
_entity_poly.type
_entity_poly.pdbx_seq_one_letter_code
_entity_poly.pdbx_strand_id
1 'polypeptide(L)'
;MKRVKLLKFIEISLAVYSILILNPIGANAEWKQDNTGWWNTEGDSWSVGWKEIDGKWYYFDNNGYMKTGWMQDGDKWYYLDNDGAMVKDTTIDSYILGSDGVWIQNAQNSSEQSTSSQNNSSNIASEAKNTSDVTGTSNKLTNSEGQDTKSSNNIDDETEVSNRKSIVKDGNYLYESGDISKVSLNGTNKTCIGQSYGDIIGVADGWIYYVDGHIGYPSSRGIYKIKDNEKIKLTSDDYIVDAVIYKGSIYYSLGPEVGENNVVKGGLYKVDIDGKNKVQLSDQLVENINIYKDCIYYSGISDVTTDNTSSTDNPGIFKMNTDGTNRTKIYDHYASFLKLSGDNIYFSSFDYDYKLYKISLDGTNEKKLNDDISWDIQVDGNWIYYSNDPYDGDTSMPVPLDETRGNIYKITIDGTDRTKLNSEASRLSEVSDGWIYYNNWSDKYYKMKLDGSNKAVVE
;
A
#
# COMPACT_ATOMS: atom_id res chain seq x y z
N MET A 1 -79.09 14.85 13.26
CA MET A 1 -79.25 13.38 13.39
C MET A 1 -78.21 12.72 12.50
N LYS A 2 -77.15 12.10 13.07
CA LYS A 2 -76.18 11.13 12.47
C LYS A 2 -75.37 11.62 11.23
N ARG A 3 -74.07 11.36 11.00
CA ARG A 3 -73.01 10.51 11.59
C ARG A 3 -71.66 10.99 11.00
N VAL A 4 -70.57 10.87 11.78
CA VAL A 4 -69.16 11.04 11.37
C VAL A 4 -68.63 9.77 10.67
N LYS A 5 -67.65 9.93 9.76
CA LYS A 5 -66.45 9.08 9.45
C LYS A 5 -65.97 9.38 8.00
N LEU A 6 -64.72 9.30 7.55
CA LEU A 6 -63.33 9.27 8.05
C LEU A 6 -62.48 9.24 6.74
N LEU A 7 -61.25 9.78 6.74
CA LEU A 7 -60.28 9.92 5.63
C LEU A 7 -60.12 8.72 4.66
N LYS A 8 -59.65 8.99 3.42
CA LYS A 8 -58.51 8.27 2.77
C LYS A 8 -58.01 8.89 1.42
N PHE A 9 -56.68 9.04 1.38
CA PHE A 9 -55.67 9.01 0.28
C PHE A 9 -55.48 10.10 -0.79
N ILE A 10 -54.18 10.38 -0.96
CA ILE A 10 -53.43 11.29 -1.85
C ILE A 10 -53.21 10.60 -3.20
N GLU A 11 -53.32 11.32 -4.32
CA GLU A 11 -52.63 10.96 -5.57
C GLU A 11 -51.96 12.19 -6.20
N ILE A 12 -50.68 11.98 -6.54
CA ILE A 12 -49.72 12.89 -7.15
C ILE A 12 -49.76 12.65 -8.66
N SER A 13 -49.76 13.72 -9.47
CA SER A 13 -49.32 13.63 -10.88
C SER A 13 -48.56 14.88 -11.31
N LEU A 14 -47.23 14.75 -11.36
CA LEU A 14 -46.31 15.67 -12.03
C LEU A 14 -46.15 15.18 -13.48
N ALA A 15 -46.61 15.98 -14.45
CA ALA A 15 -46.37 15.75 -15.86
C ALA A 15 -45.10 16.51 -16.29
N VAL A 16 -44.10 15.80 -16.81
CA VAL A 16 -42.92 16.38 -17.46
C VAL A 16 -43.07 16.23 -18.98
N TYR A 17 -43.05 17.36 -19.69
CA TYR A 17 -43.00 17.42 -21.15
C TYR A 17 -41.53 17.41 -21.60
N SER A 18 -41.13 16.40 -22.39
CA SER A 18 -39.86 16.40 -23.13
C SER A 18 -40.13 16.69 -24.61
N ILE A 19 -39.57 17.79 -25.11
CA ILE A 19 -39.56 18.14 -26.54
C ILE A 19 -38.38 17.41 -27.20
N LEU A 20 -38.66 16.54 -28.17
CA LEU A 20 -37.68 15.94 -29.06
C LEU A 20 -37.42 16.91 -30.23
N ILE A 21 -36.18 17.40 -30.34
CA ILE A 21 -35.68 18.05 -31.56
C ILE A 21 -34.69 17.07 -32.19
N LEU A 22 -35.04 16.52 -33.35
CA LEU A 22 -34.17 15.68 -34.17
C LEU A 22 -33.24 16.59 -34.99
N ASN A 23 -31.93 16.53 -34.71
CA ASN A 23 -30.89 17.03 -35.61
C ASN A 23 -30.48 15.91 -36.57
N PRO A 24 -30.15 16.20 -37.84
CA PRO A 24 -29.75 15.20 -38.82
C PRO A 24 -28.38 14.60 -38.44
N ILE A 25 -28.31 13.27 -38.52
CA ILE A 25 -27.13 12.44 -38.24
C ILE A 25 -26.03 12.76 -39.25
N GLY A 26 -25.04 13.54 -38.82
CA GLY A 26 -23.65 13.29 -39.18
C GLY A 26 -23.08 12.43 -38.07
N ALA A 27 -22.67 11.20 -38.38
CA ALA A 27 -22.05 10.30 -37.42
C ALA A 27 -20.67 10.85 -37.04
N ASN A 28 -20.63 11.77 -36.09
CA ASN A 28 -19.41 12.13 -35.38
C ASN A 28 -19.32 11.27 -34.13
N ALA A 29 -18.18 10.64 -33.95
CA ALA A 29 -17.84 9.88 -32.76
C ALA A 29 -17.83 10.82 -31.54
N GLU A 30 -18.75 10.62 -30.59
CA GLU A 30 -18.83 11.40 -29.35
C GLU A 30 -18.16 10.63 -28.19
N TRP A 31 -17.22 11.30 -27.52
CA TRP A 31 -16.63 10.80 -26.28
C TRP A 31 -17.61 10.90 -25.11
N LYS A 32 -17.71 9.82 -24.34
CA LYS A 32 -18.56 9.70 -23.16
C LYS A 32 -17.76 9.09 -22.01
N GLN A 33 -18.18 9.36 -20.78
CA GLN A 33 -17.50 8.86 -19.58
C GLN A 33 -18.52 8.46 -18.53
N ASP A 34 -18.25 7.36 -17.83
CA ASP A 34 -18.93 6.97 -16.60
C ASP A 34 -17.91 6.48 -15.55
N ASN A 35 -18.40 5.87 -14.47
CA ASN A 35 -17.58 5.39 -13.35
C ASN A 35 -16.60 4.26 -13.74
N THR A 36 -16.79 3.61 -14.88
CA THR A 36 -15.93 2.53 -15.38
C THR A 36 -14.80 3.07 -16.24
N GLY A 37 -15.06 4.14 -17.01
CA GLY A 37 -14.03 4.79 -17.83
C GLY A 37 -14.60 5.60 -19.00
N TRP A 38 -13.69 6.02 -19.87
CA TRP A 38 -14.03 6.71 -21.12
C TRP A 38 -14.42 5.71 -22.21
N TRP A 39 -15.41 6.06 -23.03
CA TRP A 39 -15.82 5.30 -24.21
C TRP A 39 -16.24 6.25 -25.32
N ASN A 40 -16.41 5.73 -26.54
CA ASN A 40 -16.76 6.53 -27.70
C ASN A 40 -17.91 5.91 -28.49
N THR A 41 -18.85 6.73 -28.96
CA THR A 41 -20.00 6.24 -29.75
C THR A 41 -19.62 6.01 -31.21
N GLU A 42 -20.05 4.88 -31.78
CA GLU A 42 -19.94 4.57 -33.21
C GLU A 42 -21.34 4.20 -33.75
N GLY A 43 -22.00 5.15 -34.43
CA GLY A 43 -23.40 5.00 -34.85
C GLY A 43 -24.34 4.86 -33.65
N ASP A 44 -25.15 3.80 -33.64
CA ASP A 44 -26.03 3.45 -32.52
C ASP A 44 -25.33 2.58 -31.44
N SER A 45 -24.01 2.39 -31.53
CA SER A 45 -23.20 1.51 -30.66
C SER A 45 -21.98 2.24 -30.07
N TRP A 46 -21.07 1.50 -29.42
CA TRP A 46 -19.76 1.96 -28.96
C TRP A 46 -18.62 1.43 -29.82
N SER A 47 -17.51 2.16 -29.82
CA SER A 47 -16.25 1.79 -30.45
C SER A 47 -15.61 0.57 -29.76
N VAL A 48 -15.07 -0.37 -30.55
CA VAL A 48 -14.31 -1.53 -30.07
C VAL A 48 -13.04 -1.68 -30.91
N GLY A 49 -11.93 -2.05 -30.27
CA GLY A 49 -10.62 -2.20 -30.89
C GLY A 49 -9.99 -0.86 -31.27
N TRP A 50 -9.08 -0.88 -32.25
CA TRP A 50 -8.40 0.31 -32.75
C TRP A 50 -9.34 1.24 -33.50
N LYS A 51 -9.37 2.52 -33.10
CA LYS A 51 -10.11 3.57 -33.79
C LYS A 51 -9.29 4.84 -33.91
N GLU A 52 -9.34 5.44 -35.09
CA GLU A 52 -8.79 6.77 -35.32
C GLU A 52 -9.89 7.81 -35.10
N ILE A 53 -9.69 8.68 -34.12
CA ILE A 53 -10.62 9.74 -33.74
C ILE A 53 -9.83 11.04 -33.71
N ASP A 54 -10.25 12.02 -34.50
CA ASP A 54 -9.58 13.32 -34.65
C ASP A 54 -8.07 13.24 -34.96
N GLY A 55 -7.69 12.24 -35.78
CA GLY A 55 -6.29 12.04 -36.21
C GLY A 55 -5.38 11.39 -35.17
N LYS A 56 -5.93 10.90 -34.06
CA LYS A 56 -5.24 10.12 -33.03
C LYS A 56 -5.81 8.70 -32.98
N TRP A 57 -4.95 7.72 -32.74
CA TRP A 57 -5.36 6.32 -32.56
C TRP A 57 -5.66 6.02 -31.10
N TYR A 58 -6.77 5.33 -30.84
CA TYR A 58 -7.18 4.86 -29.52
C TYR A 58 -7.52 3.38 -29.62
N TYR A 59 -7.47 2.67 -28.49
CA TYR A 59 -7.93 1.29 -28.40
C TYR A 59 -9.04 1.17 -27.37
N PHE A 60 -10.16 0.56 -27.76
CA PHE A 60 -11.28 0.26 -26.88
C PHE A 60 -11.38 -1.24 -26.64
N ASP A 61 -11.64 -1.65 -25.40
CA ASP A 61 -11.88 -3.06 -25.11
C ASP A 61 -13.23 -3.55 -25.64
N ASN A 62 -13.49 -4.86 -25.47
CA ASN A 62 -14.73 -5.47 -25.96
C ASN A 62 -16.00 -4.91 -25.32
N ASN A 63 -15.88 -4.25 -24.16
CA ASN A 63 -16.99 -3.58 -23.48
C ASN A 63 -17.12 -2.10 -23.87
N GLY A 64 -16.24 -1.62 -24.75
CA GLY A 64 -16.27 -0.27 -25.30
C GLY A 64 -15.45 0.76 -24.54
N TYR A 65 -14.72 0.37 -23.51
CA TYR A 65 -13.95 1.32 -22.70
C TYR A 65 -12.52 1.49 -23.25
N MET A 66 -12.11 2.74 -23.34
CA MET A 66 -10.81 3.18 -23.82
C MET A 66 -9.70 2.68 -22.89
N LYS A 67 -8.64 2.12 -23.48
CA LYS A 67 -7.43 1.71 -22.77
C LYS A 67 -6.43 2.86 -22.67
N THR A 68 -5.64 2.84 -21.61
CA THR A 68 -4.44 3.67 -21.39
C THR A 68 -3.29 2.78 -20.94
N GLY A 69 -2.06 3.28 -21.00
CA GLY A 69 -0.84 2.55 -20.67
C GLY A 69 -0.40 1.54 -21.74
N TRP A 70 0.51 0.64 -21.34
CA TRP A 70 0.99 -0.45 -22.21
C TRP A 70 -0.13 -1.44 -22.50
N MET A 71 -0.37 -1.70 -23.77
CA MET A 71 -1.43 -2.59 -24.24
C MET A 71 -0.90 -3.51 -25.34
N GLN A 72 -1.22 -4.80 -25.21
CA GLN A 72 -0.83 -5.84 -26.16
C GLN A 72 -2.01 -6.17 -27.07
N ASP A 73 -1.80 -6.08 -28.38
CA ASP A 73 -2.75 -6.51 -29.41
C ASP A 73 -2.07 -7.53 -30.33
N GLY A 74 -2.42 -8.81 -30.15
CA GLY A 74 -1.70 -9.95 -30.71
C GLY A 74 -0.27 -10.05 -30.14
N ASP A 75 0.73 -10.16 -31.01
CA ASP A 75 2.15 -10.24 -30.62
C ASP A 75 2.83 -8.85 -30.52
N LYS A 76 2.06 -7.77 -30.67
CA LYS A 76 2.56 -6.40 -30.70
C LYS A 76 2.17 -5.64 -29.45
N TRP A 77 3.09 -4.83 -28.96
CA TRP A 77 2.87 -3.92 -27.84
C TRP A 77 2.79 -2.49 -28.33
N TYR A 78 1.85 -1.75 -27.77
CA TYR A 78 1.63 -0.33 -28.01
C TYR A 78 1.55 0.37 -26.65
N TYR A 79 1.78 1.68 -26.65
CA TYR A 79 1.53 2.51 -25.48
C TYR A 79 0.46 3.54 -25.80
N LEU A 80 -0.56 3.62 -24.95
CA LEU A 80 -1.61 4.63 -25.01
C LEU A 80 -1.36 5.62 -23.86
N ASP A 81 -1.26 6.91 -24.16
CA ASP A 81 -1.03 7.93 -23.13
C ASP A 81 -2.24 8.04 -22.17
N ASN A 82 -2.15 8.87 -21.15
CA ASN A 82 -3.23 9.08 -20.18
C ASN A 82 -4.53 9.60 -20.81
N ASP A 83 -4.44 10.31 -21.94
CA ASP A 83 -5.60 10.72 -22.74
C ASP A 83 -6.12 9.60 -23.67
N GLY A 84 -5.47 8.42 -23.66
CA GLY A 84 -5.77 7.24 -24.46
C GLY A 84 -5.15 7.24 -25.85
N ALA A 85 -4.48 8.32 -26.26
CA ALA A 85 -3.90 8.40 -27.59
C ALA A 85 -2.66 7.52 -27.72
N MET A 86 -2.57 6.76 -28.79
CA MET A 86 -1.43 5.92 -29.10
C MET A 86 -0.19 6.76 -29.34
N VAL A 87 0.84 6.45 -28.58
CA VAL A 87 2.15 7.07 -28.67
C VAL A 87 2.98 6.35 -29.73
N LYS A 88 3.74 7.11 -30.50
CA LYS A 88 4.64 6.61 -31.55
C LYS A 88 5.83 7.54 -31.73
N ASP A 89 6.85 7.08 -32.45
CA ASP A 89 8.07 7.85 -32.76
C ASP A 89 8.79 8.40 -31.51
N THR A 90 8.77 7.65 -30.40
CA THR A 90 9.37 8.07 -29.12
C THR A 90 9.72 6.88 -28.22
N THR A 91 10.24 7.16 -27.02
CA THR A 91 10.63 6.15 -26.03
C THR A 91 9.82 6.33 -24.75
N ILE A 92 9.20 5.25 -24.27
CA ILE A 92 8.46 5.19 -23.00
C ILE A 92 9.08 4.08 -22.14
N ASP A 93 9.46 4.37 -20.89
CA ASP A 93 10.08 3.40 -19.97
C ASP A 93 11.29 2.63 -20.56
N SER A 94 12.11 3.32 -21.36
CA SER A 94 13.24 2.75 -22.13
C SER A 94 12.87 1.84 -23.31
N TYR A 95 11.59 1.73 -23.66
CA TYR A 95 11.09 0.99 -24.81
C TYR A 95 10.80 1.93 -25.99
N ILE A 96 11.40 1.66 -27.14
CA ILE A 96 11.29 2.50 -28.34
C ILE A 96 10.04 2.10 -29.13
N LEU A 97 9.13 3.04 -29.36
CA LEU A 97 7.94 2.88 -30.18
C LEU A 97 8.22 3.41 -31.59
N GLY A 98 7.99 2.55 -32.60
CA GLY A 98 8.15 2.89 -34.00
C GLY A 98 7.09 3.89 -34.50
N SER A 99 7.17 4.25 -35.77
CA SER A 99 6.23 5.19 -36.42
C SER A 99 4.80 4.64 -36.57
N ASP A 100 4.62 3.34 -36.36
CA ASP A 100 3.33 2.66 -36.28
C ASP A 100 2.86 2.46 -34.82
N GLY A 101 3.58 3.01 -33.83
CA GLY A 101 3.29 2.87 -32.40
C GLY A 101 3.66 1.52 -31.80
N VAL A 102 4.21 0.60 -32.61
CA VAL A 102 4.62 -0.72 -32.14
C VAL A 102 5.95 -0.62 -31.42
N TRP A 103 6.05 -1.27 -30.27
CA TRP A 103 7.31 -1.43 -29.58
C TRP A 103 8.30 -2.23 -30.42
N ILE A 104 9.44 -1.60 -30.71
CA ILE A 104 10.55 -2.23 -31.41
C ILE A 104 11.37 -3.04 -30.40
N GLN A 105 11.16 -4.35 -30.43
CA GLN A 105 11.89 -5.30 -29.61
C GLN A 105 13.27 -5.54 -30.24
N ASN A 106 14.35 -5.05 -29.62
CA ASN A 106 15.71 -5.27 -30.11
C ASN A 106 16.07 -6.76 -29.98
N ALA A 107 16.10 -7.48 -31.10
CA ALA A 107 16.55 -8.86 -31.13
C ALA A 107 18.09 -8.92 -31.01
N GLN A 108 18.59 -9.33 -29.85
CA GLN A 108 19.90 -9.97 -29.69
C GLN A 108 19.74 -11.23 -28.84
N ASN A 109 19.36 -12.32 -29.50
CA ASN A 109 20.08 -13.60 -29.51
C ASN A 109 19.19 -14.69 -30.09
N SER A 110 19.18 -14.79 -31.41
CA SER A 110 18.87 -16.03 -32.11
C SER A 110 20.10 -16.43 -32.92
N SER A 111 20.85 -17.42 -32.44
CA SER A 111 21.72 -18.22 -33.30
C SER A 111 21.42 -19.69 -33.02
N GLU A 112 20.55 -20.20 -33.88
CA GLU A 112 20.44 -21.55 -34.42
C GLU A 112 21.32 -22.65 -33.80
N GLN A 113 20.63 -23.66 -33.30
CA GLN A 113 21.17 -25.01 -33.22
C GLN A 113 21.19 -25.62 -34.63
N SER A 114 22.36 -25.61 -35.26
CA SER A 114 22.65 -26.51 -36.38
C SER A 114 24.05 -27.13 -36.23
N THR A 115 24.06 -28.43 -36.39
CA THR A 115 25.14 -29.41 -36.24
C THR A 115 26.39 -29.13 -37.08
N SER A 116 27.59 -29.32 -36.52
CA SER A 116 28.62 -30.24 -37.06
C SER A 116 29.96 -30.18 -36.29
N SER A 117 30.40 -31.36 -35.85
CA SER A 117 31.75 -31.93 -35.93
C SER A 117 33.02 -31.15 -35.50
N GLN A 118 33.73 -31.80 -34.57
CA GLN A 118 35.18 -31.88 -34.34
C GLN A 118 36.09 -31.16 -35.36
N ASN A 119 37.08 -30.40 -34.86
CA ASN A 119 38.49 -30.81 -34.89
C ASN A 119 39.44 -29.77 -34.25
N ASN A 120 40.22 -30.27 -33.30
CA ASN A 120 41.66 -30.10 -33.11
C ASN A 120 42.34 -28.73 -33.30
N SER A 121 42.92 -28.29 -32.17
CA SER A 121 44.37 -28.10 -31.97
C SER A 121 44.90 -26.69 -31.73
N SER A 122 45.62 -26.64 -30.61
CA SER A 122 46.91 -25.98 -30.35
C SER A 122 46.98 -24.48 -30.05
N ASN A 123 47.45 -24.24 -28.81
CA ASN A 123 48.58 -23.39 -28.40
C ASN A 123 48.61 -21.94 -28.94
N ILE A 124 48.82 -20.89 -28.15
CA ILE A 124 50.06 -20.54 -27.44
C ILE A 124 49.74 -19.31 -26.56
N ALA A 125 50.51 -19.20 -25.48
CA ALA A 125 50.47 -18.21 -24.42
C ALA A 125 51.01 -16.81 -24.78
N SER A 126 51.02 -15.95 -23.75
CA SER A 126 51.89 -14.78 -23.53
C SER A 126 51.47 -13.49 -24.28
N GLU A 127 51.63 -12.27 -23.77
CA GLU A 127 52.16 -11.73 -22.52
C GLU A 127 51.86 -10.21 -22.50
N ALA A 128 51.69 -9.67 -21.29
CA ALA A 128 52.27 -8.41 -20.80
C ALA A 128 52.03 -7.03 -21.47
N LYS A 129 51.52 -6.14 -20.61
CA LYS A 129 52.09 -4.83 -20.17
C LYS A 129 51.80 -3.52 -20.93
N ASN A 130 51.23 -2.62 -20.11
CA ASN A 130 51.69 -1.26 -19.73
C ASN A 130 51.18 0.01 -20.46
N THR A 131 50.65 0.91 -19.61
CA THR A 131 50.90 2.40 -19.51
C THR A 131 50.43 3.28 -20.67
N SER A 132 50.01 4.55 -20.53
CA SER A 132 49.68 5.49 -19.46
C SER A 132 49.21 6.80 -20.14
N ASP A 133 48.49 7.64 -19.39
CA ASP A 133 48.41 9.12 -19.45
C ASP A 133 47.61 9.92 -20.52
N VAL A 134 46.61 10.63 -19.96
CA VAL A 134 46.35 12.10 -19.96
C VAL A 134 46.11 12.87 -21.28
N THR A 135 44.96 13.56 -21.36
CA THR A 135 44.73 15.03 -21.61
C THR A 135 43.21 15.28 -21.73
N GLY A 136 42.58 16.15 -20.92
CA GLY A 136 42.26 17.57 -21.22
C GLY A 136 41.27 17.72 -22.39
N THR A 137 40.09 18.36 -22.35
CA THR A 137 39.69 19.60 -21.65
C THR A 137 38.18 19.85 -21.83
N SER A 138 37.54 20.40 -20.78
CA SER A 138 36.39 21.32 -20.69
C SER A 138 35.38 21.51 -21.84
N ASN A 139 34.09 21.49 -21.48
CA ASN A 139 33.17 22.59 -21.77
C ASN A 139 32.19 22.81 -20.60
N LYS A 140 32.08 24.08 -20.20
CA LYS A 140 31.28 24.64 -19.11
C LYS A 140 30.29 25.61 -19.75
N LEU A 141 29.00 25.45 -19.52
CA LEU A 141 27.86 26.40 -19.69
C LEU A 141 26.63 25.61 -19.18
N THR A 142 25.71 26.03 -18.33
CA THR A 142 25.44 27.27 -17.58
C THR A 142 24.32 26.94 -16.59
N ASN A 143 24.30 27.61 -15.44
CA ASN A 143 23.23 27.52 -14.44
C ASN A 143 21.84 27.85 -15.04
N SER A 144 20.85 27.04 -14.71
CA SER A 144 19.49 27.52 -14.47
C SER A 144 19.10 27.14 -13.04
N GLU A 145 19.08 28.14 -12.17
CA GLU A 145 18.41 28.09 -10.88
C GLU A 145 16.91 27.93 -11.08
N GLY A 146 16.27 27.17 -10.19
CA GLY A 146 14.83 27.21 -9.97
C GLY A 146 14.05 25.98 -10.43
N GLN A 147 14.07 24.93 -9.61
CA GLN A 147 12.86 24.47 -8.93
C GLN A 147 13.24 23.44 -7.87
N ASP A 148 13.25 23.90 -6.62
CA ASP A 148 13.17 23.05 -5.44
C ASP A 148 11.91 22.18 -5.56
N THR A 149 12.07 20.90 -5.85
CA THR A 149 11.02 19.91 -5.62
C THR A 149 10.98 19.64 -4.12
N LYS A 150 10.11 20.39 -3.43
CA LYS A 150 9.67 20.10 -2.07
C LYS A 150 9.29 18.62 -1.97
N SER A 151 9.96 17.90 -1.09
CA SER A 151 9.65 16.54 -0.70
C SER A 151 8.51 16.50 0.36
N SER A 152 7.67 15.48 0.23
CA SER A 152 6.92 14.75 1.28
C SER A 152 5.97 15.47 2.26
N ASN A 153 5.36 16.62 1.93
CA ASN A 153 4.35 17.27 2.83
C ASN A 153 2.87 17.19 2.39
N ASN A 154 2.56 16.58 1.25
CA ASN A 154 1.17 16.43 0.79
C ASN A 154 0.68 15.00 1.03
N ILE A 155 0.53 14.60 2.30
CA ILE A 155 -0.32 13.45 2.64
C ILE A 155 -1.75 13.97 2.51
N ASP A 156 -2.49 13.47 1.52
CA ASP A 156 -3.92 13.78 1.38
C ASP A 156 -4.66 13.32 2.65
N ASP A 157 -5.65 14.10 3.08
CA ASP A 157 -6.37 13.86 4.33
C ASP A 157 -7.16 12.53 4.27
N GLU A 158 -7.41 11.98 3.07
CA GLU A 158 -8.02 10.67 2.84
C GLU A 158 -7.03 9.51 2.70
N THR A 159 -5.72 9.75 2.89
CA THR A 159 -4.73 8.66 2.95
C THR A 159 -4.52 8.19 4.39
N GLU A 160 -4.75 6.90 4.63
CA GLU A 160 -4.46 6.26 5.92
C GLU A 160 -2.95 6.03 6.09
N VAL A 161 -2.44 6.32 7.29
CA VAL A 161 -1.04 6.10 7.65
C VAL A 161 -0.93 5.22 8.89
N SER A 162 -0.34 4.04 8.73
CA SER A 162 -0.10 3.04 9.78
C SER A 162 1.24 2.35 9.59
N ASN A 163 1.63 1.57 10.59
CA ASN A 163 2.81 0.73 10.57
C ASN A 163 2.45 -0.76 10.50
N ARG A 164 3.44 -1.63 10.77
CA ARG A 164 3.48 -3.09 10.49
C ARG A 164 3.69 -3.45 9.02
N LYS A 165 4.37 -2.58 8.28
CA LYS A 165 4.82 -2.88 6.92
C LYS A 165 6.24 -3.47 6.99
N SER A 166 6.39 -4.75 6.65
CA SER A 166 7.73 -5.33 6.44
C SER A 166 8.40 -4.79 5.17
N ILE A 167 7.59 -4.24 4.25
CA ILE A 167 8.04 -3.52 3.06
C ILE A 167 7.32 -2.18 2.97
N VAL A 168 8.07 -1.09 2.84
CA VAL A 168 7.55 0.25 2.56
C VAL A 168 7.91 0.65 1.13
N LYS A 169 6.92 1.05 0.33
CA LYS A 169 7.16 1.61 -1.00
C LYS A 169 7.34 3.13 -0.90
N ASP A 170 8.39 3.65 -1.53
CA ASP A 170 8.58 5.09 -1.75
C ASP A 170 9.17 5.35 -3.15
N GLY A 171 8.40 6.05 -3.98
CA GLY A 171 8.70 6.25 -5.40
C GLY A 171 8.91 4.93 -6.16
N ASN A 172 10.08 4.80 -6.79
CA ASN A 172 10.50 3.64 -7.60
C ASN A 172 11.24 2.56 -6.79
N TYR A 173 11.15 2.59 -5.46
CA TYR A 173 11.85 1.68 -4.58
C TYR A 173 10.94 1.06 -3.52
N LEU A 174 11.32 -0.14 -3.11
CA LEU A 174 10.84 -0.84 -1.93
C LEU A 174 11.93 -0.79 -0.86
N TYR A 175 11.51 -0.63 0.38
CA TYR A 175 12.37 -0.59 1.55
C TYR A 175 11.94 -1.71 2.49
N GLU A 176 12.85 -2.66 2.75
CA GLU A 176 12.55 -3.88 3.50
C GLU A 176 13.08 -3.79 4.93
N SER A 177 12.25 -4.17 5.90
CA SER A 177 12.59 -4.32 7.32
C SER A 177 13.47 -5.56 7.56
N GLY A 178 14.10 -5.63 8.74
CA GLY A 178 15.14 -6.62 9.05
C GLY A 178 16.52 -6.06 8.74
N ASP A 179 17.23 -6.64 7.76
CA ASP A 179 18.41 -5.99 7.19
C ASP A 179 17.94 -4.86 6.27
N ILE A 180 17.86 -3.63 6.81
CA ILE A 180 17.29 -2.47 6.11
C ILE A 180 17.89 -2.36 4.72
N SER A 181 17.06 -2.62 3.73
CA SER A 181 17.47 -2.77 2.33
C SER A 181 16.59 -1.92 1.42
N LYS A 182 17.20 -1.38 0.37
CA LYS A 182 16.50 -0.72 -0.72
C LYS A 182 16.55 -1.60 -1.96
N VAL A 183 15.38 -1.84 -2.53
CA VAL A 183 15.16 -2.74 -3.66
C VAL A 183 14.39 -1.99 -4.74
N SER A 184 14.70 -2.21 -6.01
CA SER A 184 13.89 -1.63 -7.09
C SER A 184 12.54 -2.35 -7.23
N LEU A 185 11.49 -1.69 -7.76
CA LEU A 185 10.12 -2.25 -7.82
C LEU A 185 10.01 -3.60 -8.57
N ASN A 186 10.95 -3.90 -9.47
CA ASN A 186 11.01 -5.19 -10.17
C ASN A 186 11.67 -6.30 -9.33
N GLY A 187 12.04 -6.02 -8.08
CA GLY A 187 12.70 -6.98 -7.18
C GLY A 187 14.18 -7.19 -7.49
N THR A 188 14.85 -6.26 -8.19
CA THR A 188 16.29 -6.36 -8.48
C THR A 188 17.08 -5.24 -7.78
N ASN A 189 18.40 -5.29 -7.86
CA ASN A 189 19.31 -4.24 -7.35
C ASN A 189 19.16 -3.98 -5.84
N LYS A 190 18.94 -5.03 -5.05
CA LYS A 190 18.90 -4.94 -3.58
C LYS A 190 20.23 -4.45 -3.03
N THR A 191 20.15 -3.36 -2.27
CA THR A 191 21.29 -2.74 -1.59
C THR A 191 20.97 -2.62 -0.11
N CYS A 192 21.80 -3.23 0.74
CA CYS A 192 21.70 -3.05 2.19
C CYS A 192 22.23 -1.66 2.57
N ILE A 193 21.45 -0.91 3.36
CA ILE A 193 21.72 0.50 3.70
C ILE A 193 22.37 0.65 5.10
N GLY A 194 22.42 -0.43 5.89
CA GLY A 194 23.13 -0.46 7.18
C GLY A 194 22.56 -1.52 8.13
N GLN A 195 23.41 -2.27 8.83
CA GLN A 195 23.01 -3.45 9.63
C GLN A 195 22.60 -3.12 11.09
N SER A 196 21.37 -3.47 11.43
CA SER A 196 20.91 -4.33 12.53
C SER A 196 19.39 -4.35 12.45
N TYR A 197 18.77 -5.52 12.69
CA TYR A 197 17.33 -5.75 12.60
C TYR A 197 16.50 -4.52 12.99
N GLY A 198 15.66 -4.01 12.09
CA GLY A 198 14.78 -2.88 12.39
C GLY A 198 13.49 -2.87 11.58
N ASP A 199 12.43 -2.37 12.21
CA ASP A 199 11.12 -2.21 11.58
C ASP A 199 10.98 -0.79 11.03
N ILE A 200 10.81 -0.69 9.71
CA ILE A 200 10.67 0.59 9.00
C ILE A 200 9.29 1.19 9.33
N ILE A 201 9.30 2.48 9.72
CA ILE A 201 8.10 3.25 10.05
C ILE A 201 7.79 4.34 9.02
N GLY A 202 8.71 4.61 8.09
CA GLY A 202 8.49 5.50 6.97
C GLY A 202 9.77 5.95 6.26
N VAL A 203 9.61 6.58 5.10
CA VAL A 203 10.68 7.19 4.31
C VAL A 203 10.29 8.64 4.03
N ALA A 204 11.20 9.58 4.31
CA ALA A 204 10.99 10.99 4.01
C ALA A 204 12.33 11.68 3.74
N ASP A 205 12.39 12.51 2.70
CA ASP A 205 13.57 13.31 2.33
C ASP A 205 14.84 12.47 2.08
N GLY A 206 14.63 11.23 1.61
CA GLY A 206 15.67 10.23 1.40
C GLY A 206 16.21 9.59 2.69
N TRP A 207 15.65 9.93 3.85
CA TRP A 207 15.90 9.24 5.12
C TRP A 207 14.93 8.09 5.31
N ILE A 208 15.44 6.95 5.76
CA ILE A 208 14.63 5.82 6.22
C ILE A 208 14.53 5.94 7.74
N TYR A 209 13.31 5.94 8.26
CA TYR A 209 13.02 5.98 9.68
C TYR A 209 12.59 4.59 10.13
N TYR A 210 13.12 4.15 11.27
CA TYR A 210 12.90 2.78 11.74
C TYR A 210 13.05 2.67 13.25
N VAL A 211 12.45 1.63 13.81
CA VAL A 211 12.70 1.19 15.18
C VAL A 211 13.86 0.19 15.18
N ASP A 212 14.87 0.40 16.00
CA ASP A 212 15.99 -0.55 16.14
C ASP A 212 15.54 -1.73 17.03
N GLY A 213 15.56 -2.95 16.50
CA GLY A 213 14.89 -4.12 17.08
C GLY A 213 13.48 -4.36 16.50
N HIS A 214 12.70 -5.20 17.19
CA HIS A 214 11.32 -5.51 16.79
C HIS A 214 10.32 -4.63 17.55
N ILE A 215 9.40 -4.00 16.83
CA ILE A 215 8.24 -3.31 17.39
C ILE A 215 7.43 -4.29 18.25
N GLY A 216 7.03 -3.82 19.44
CA GLY A 216 6.27 -4.62 20.41
C GLY A 216 7.13 -5.51 21.31
N TYR A 217 8.44 -5.63 21.06
CA TYR A 217 9.35 -6.39 21.92
C TYR A 217 10.10 -5.46 22.89
N PRO A 218 10.31 -5.87 24.16
CA PRO A 218 11.10 -5.11 25.14
C PRO A 218 12.56 -4.84 24.72
N SER A 219 13.05 -5.56 23.71
CA SER A 219 14.40 -5.41 23.18
C SER A 219 14.55 -4.24 22.19
N SER A 220 13.46 -3.58 21.79
CA SER A 220 13.52 -2.42 20.89
C SER A 220 14.23 -1.23 21.56
N ARG A 221 15.14 -0.58 20.81
CA ARG A 221 16.13 0.38 21.32
C ARG A 221 15.91 1.81 20.82
N GLY A 222 14.64 2.19 20.70
CA GLY A 222 14.23 3.50 20.22
C GLY A 222 14.17 3.63 18.69
N ILE A 223 13.85 4.85 18.27
CA ILE A 223 13.63 5.24 16.88
C ILE A 223 14.88 5.90 16.30
N TYR A 224 15.25 5.53 15.09
CA TYR A 224 16.40 6.03 14.34
C TYR A 224 15.99 6.49 12.95
N LYS A 225 16.89 7.26 12.33
CA LYS A 225 16.90 7.44 10.88
C LYS A 225 18.26 7.10 10.29
N ILE A 226 18.26 6.63 9.03
CA ILE A 226 19.46 6.31 8.28
C ILE A 226 19.40 6.83 6.84
N LYS A 227 20.52 7.37 6.37
CA LYS A 227 20.76 7.79 4.99
C LYS A 227 22.26 7.73 4.70
N ASP A 228 22.66 7.13 3.58
CA ASP A 228 24.06 7.09 3.15
C ASP A 228 25.05 6.60 4.24
N ASN A 229 24.66 5.57 5.01
CA ASN A 229 25.34 5.02 6.19
C ASN A 229 25.43 5.94 7.43
N GLU A 230 24.86 7.14 7.39
CA GLU A 230 24.71 8.00 8.56
C GLU A 230 23.49 7.55 9.38
N LYS A 231 23.70 7.00 10.58
CA LYS A 231 22.66 6.58 11.53
C LYS A 231 22.51 7.60 12.65
N ILE A 232 21.28 8.06 12.89
CA ILE A 232 20.96 9.06 13.93
C ILE A 232 19.84 8.52 14.83
N LYS A 233 20.07 8.46 16.16
CA LYS A 233 19.03 8.15 17.15
C LYS A 233 18.14 9.38 17.35
N LEU A 234 16.82 9.21 17.26
CA LEU A 234 15.82 10.28 17.37
C LEU A 234 15.15 10.35 18.74
N THR A 235 15.13 9.25 19.48
CA THR A 235 14.44 9.15 20.78
C THR A 235 15.38 8.61 21.85
N SER A 236 15.20 9.06 23.09
CA SER A 236 15.89 8.48 24.24
C SER A 236 15.19 7.24 24.78
N ASP A 237 13.94 7.01 24.38
CA ASP A 237 13.11 5.92 24.86
C ASP A 237 13.47 4.60 24.17
N ASP A 238 13.21 3.51 24.89
CA ASP A 238 13.31 2.13 24.41
C ASP A 238 11.92 1.47 24.58
N TYR A 239 11.77 0.18 24.25
CA TYR A 239 10.49 -0.54 24.26
C TYR A 239 9.38 0.16 23.44
N ILE A 240 9.69 0.43 22.16
CA ILE A 240 8.72 0.98 21.20
C ILE A 240 7.72 -0.10 20.82
N VAL A 241 6.44 0.18 21.06
CA VAL A 241 5.34 -0.75 20.79
C VAL A 241 4.69 -0.47 19.44
N ASP A 242 4.70 0.77 18.99
CA ASP A 242 4.19 1.17 17.68
C ASP A 242 4.72 2.54 17.29
N ALA A 243 4.79 2.86 15.99
CA ALA A 243 5.31 4.13 15.51
C ALA A 243 4.92 4.42 14.05
N VAL A 244 4.48 5.65 13.75
CA VAL A 244 4.11 6.13 12.42
C VAL A 244 4.62 7.54 12.15
N ILE A 245 4.91 7.88 10.90
CA ILE A 245 5.30 9.25 10.49
C ILE A 245 4.12 9.96 9.84
N TYR A 246 3.81 11.17 10.30
CA TYR A 246 2.75 11.99 9.70
C TYR A 246 3.08 13.48 9.78
N LYS A 247 3.00 14.16 8.63
CA LYS A 247 3.20 15.63 8.48
C LYS A 247 4.41 16.16 9.28
N GLY A 248 5.57 15.51 9.16
CA GLY A 248 6.83 15.95 9.80
C GLY A 248 7.00 15.56 11.27
N SER A 249 6.10 14.75 11.84
CA SER A 249 6.23 14.20 13.19
C SER A 249 6.14 12.68 13.20
N ILE A 250 6.72 12.07 14.22
CA ILE A 250 6.65 10.66 14.54
C ILE A 250 5.72 10.49 15.74
N TYR A 251 4.67 9.70 15.57
CA TYR A 251 3.73 9.33 16.63
C TYR A 251 4.06 7.91 17.04
N TYR A 252 4.36 7.66 18.31
CA TYR A 252 4.84 6.37 18.77
C TYR A 252 4.35 6.03 20.17
N SER A 253 4.21 4.74 20.47
CA SER A 253 3.82 4.24 21.78
C SER A 253 4.95 3.49 22.47
N LEU A 254 4.92 3.53 23.80
CA LEU A 254 5.84 2.79 24.66
C LEU A 254 5.14 1.62 25.34
N GLY A 255 5.88 0.52 25.45
CA GLY A 255 5.44 -0.65 26.20
C GLY A 255 5.44 -0.43 27.70
N PRO A 256 4.85 -1.35 28.46
CA PRO A 256 4.76 -1.24 29.90
C PRO A 256 6.15 -1.35 30.55
N GLU A 257 6.65 -0.25 31.10
CA GLU A 257 7.81 -0.26 31.99
C GLU A 257 7.37 -0.20 33.45
N VAL A 258 7.85 -1.14 34.28
CA VAL A 258 7.59 -1.11 35.73
C VAL A 258 8.47 -0.03 36.36
N GLY A 259 7.89 1.14 36.62
CA GLY A 259 8.55 2.23 37.32
C GLY A 259 8.64 2.03 38.84
N GLU A 260 9.25 3.00 39.53
CA GLU A 260 9.19 3.08 40.99
C GLU A 260 7.73 3.06 41.47
N ASN A 261 7.44 2.30 42.54
CA ASN A 261 6.10 2.04 43.07
C ASN A 261 5.17 1.17 42.18
N ASN A 262 5.72 0.36 41.28
CA ASN A 262 4.96 -0.53 40.40
C ASN A 262 3.99 0.18 39.43
N VAL A 263 4.23 1.46 39.16
CA VAL A 263 3.46 2.18 38.14
C VAL A 263 3.95 1.71 36.78
N VAL A 264 3.06 1.07 36.02
CA VAL A 264 3.31 0.75 34.62
C VAL A 264 3.32 2.07 33.84
N LYS A 265 4.49 2.46 33.36
CA LYS A 265 4.66 3.62 32.48
C LYS A 265 4.59 3.12 31.04
N GLY A 266 3.52 3.48 30.35
CA GLY A 266 3.40 3.42 28.90
C GLY A 266 3.25 4.82 28.31
N GLY A 267 2.58 4.91 27.17
CA GLY A 267 2.06 6.18 26.67
C GLY A 267 2.13 6.31 25.16
N LEU A 268 1.35 7.24 24.64
CA LEU A 268 1.43 7.71 23.26
C LEU A 268 2.18 9.04 23.24
N TYR A 269 3.16 9.15 22.36
CA TYR A 269 4.05 10.29 22.25
C TYR A 269 4.09 10.81 20.81
N LYS A 270 4.49 12.07 20.67
CA LYS A 270 4.81 12.73 19.42
C LYS A 270 6.20 13.34 19.53
N VAL A 271 7.01 13.21 18.50
CA VAL A 271 8.31 13.87 18.37
C VAL A 271 8.50 14.33 16.92
N ASP A 272 9.22 15.42 16.67
CA ASP A 272 9.51 15.82 15.30
C ASP A 272 10.48 14.84 14.62
N ILE A 273 10.47 14.75 13.29
CA ILE A 273 11.36 13.85 12.52
C ILE A 273 12.86 14.18 12.66
N ASP A 274 13.20 15.30 13.29
CA ASP A 274 14.57 15.65 13.68
C ASP A 274 14.91 15.24 15.12
N GLY A 275 13.99 14.59 15.83
CA GLY A 275 14.13 14.13 17.21
C GLY A 275 13.86 15.20 18.27
N LYS A 276 13.43 16.41 17.88
CA LYS A 276 13.13 17.49 18.82
C LYS A 276 11.64 17.55 19.19
N ASN A 277 11.33 18.37 20.19
CA ASN A 277 9.96 18.70 20.60
C ASN A 277 9.10 17.48 20.96
N LYS A 278 9.67 16.53 21.73
CA LYS A 278 8.92 15.39 22.26
C LYS A 278 7.79 15.88 23.19
N VAL A 279 6.58 15.41 22.95
CA VAL A 279 5.38 15.66 23.76
C VAL A 279 4.68 14.33 24.04
N GLN A 280 4.19 14.15 25.27
CA GLN A 280 3.31 13.04 25.62
C GLN A 280 1.86 13.42 25.28
N LEU A 281 1.19 12.59 24.49
CA LEU A 281 -0.21 12.76 24.08
C LEU A 281 -1.17 11.99 25.00
N SER A 282 -0.73 10.83 25.51
CA SER A 282 -1.50 9.98 26.43
C SER A 282 -0.55 9.20 27.36
N ASP A 283 -1.02 8.86 28.55
CA ASP A 283 -0.34 7.98 29.50
C ASP A 283 -0.72 6.49 29.36
N GLN A 284 -1.70 6.20 28.50
CA GLN A 284 -2.22 4.85 28.29
C GLN A 284 -1.32 3.98 27.42
N LEU A 285 -1.43 2.66 27.61
CA LEU A 285 -0.87 1.68 26.69
C LEU A 285 -1.65 1.68 25.37
N VAL A 286 -0.90 1.74 24.26
CA VAL A 286 -1.42 1.96 22.91
C VAL A 286 -0.68 1.07 21.90
N GLU A 287 -1.43 0.48 20.97
CA GLU A 287 -0.97 -0.24 19.79
C GLU A 287 -1.79 0.12 18.54
N ASN A 288 -1.35 -0.30 17.35
CA ASN A 288 -2.03 -0.14 16.07
C ASN A 288 -2.35 1.33 15.74
N ILE A 289 -1.38 2.23 15.92
CA ILE A 289 -1.49 3.66 15.61
C ILE A 289 -1.73 3.81 14.11
N ASN A 290 -2.86 4.43 13.79
CA ASN A 290 -3.25 4.85 12.45
C ASN A 290 -3.52 6.35 12.49
N ILE A 291 -3.17 7.09 11.43
CA ILE A 291 -3.54 8.49 11.27
C ILE A 291 -4.36 8.63 9.99
N TYR A 292 -5.56 9.21 10.11
CA TYR A 292 -6.53 9.35 9.03
C TYR A 292 -7.39 10.59 9.25
N LYS A 293 -7.61 11.42 8.22
CA LYS A 293 -8.38 12.68 8.33
C LYS A 293 -7.92 13.53 9.53
N ASP A 294 -6.60 13.75 9.65
CA ASP A 294 -5.92 14.49 10.73
C ASP A 294 -6.21 14.01 12.17
N CYS A 295 -6.69 12.78 12.33
CA CYS A 295 -6.97 12.16 13.64
C CYS A 295 -6.12 10.91 13.85
N ILE A 296 -5.70 10.68 15.08
CA ILE A 296 -5.04 9.44 15.51
C ILE A 296 -6.14 8.45 15.90
N TYR A 297 -6.12 7.28 15.29
CA TYR A 297 -6.91 6.11 15.66
C TYR A 297 -5.98 5.03 16.19
N TYR A 298 -6.34 4.36 17.27
CA TYR A 298 -5.46 3.38 17.88
C TYR A 298 -6.23 2.38 18.75
N SER A 299 -5.59 1.25 19.02
CA SER A 299 -6.06 0.24 19.97
C SER A 299 -5.49 0.52 21.35
N GLY A 300 -6.36 0.67 22.35
CA GLY A 300 -5.95 0.68 23.75
C GLY A 300 -5.83 -0.75 24.30
N ILE A 301 -4.89 -0.96 25.21
CA ILE A 301 -4.58 -2.28 25.79
C ILE A 301 -4.85 -2.25 27.28
N SER A 302 -5.41 -3.30 27.86
CA SER A 302 -5.61 -3.37 29.31
C SER A 302 -4.27 -3.23 30.05
N ASP A 303 -4.20 -2.29 30.98
CA ASP A 303 -3.04 -2.17 31.88
C ASP A 303 -3.04 -3.39 32.81
N VAL A 304 -2.02 -4.24 32.74
CA VAL A 304 -1.76 -5.23 33.80
C VAL A 304 -0.90 -4.54 34.84
N THR A 305 -1.52 -3.90 35.81
CA THR A 305 -0.80 -3.44 36.99
C THR A 305 -0.29 -4.65 37.78
N THR A 306 0.84 -4.53 38.49
CA THR A 306 1.42 -5.65 39.26
C THR A 306 0.53 -6.14 40.41
N ASP A 307 -0.52 -5.39 40.75
CA ASP A 307 -1.56 -5.74 41.71
C ASP A 307 -2.82 -6.34 41.05
N ASN A 308 -2.75 -6.70 39.76
CA ASN A 308 -3.84 -7.31 38.98
C ASN A 308 -5.12 -6.45 38.91
N THR A 309 -5.03 -5.13 39.10
CA THR A 309 -6.16 -4.23 38.85
C THR A 309 -6.13 -3.81 37.39
N SER A 310 -6.85 -4.54 36.53
CA SER A 310 -7.02 -4.13 35.14
C SER A 310 -7.79 -2.82 35.07
N SER A 311 -7.26 -1.84 34.32
CA SER A 311 -8.06 -0.69 33.94
C SER A 311 -9.12 -1.17 32.94
N THR A 312 -10.38 -1.23 33.38
CA THR A 312 -11.50 -1.74 32.56
C THR A 312 -11.83 -0.83 31.38
N ASP A 313 -11.29 0.39 31.40
CA ASP A 313 -11.65 1.45 30.46
C ASP A 313 -10.67 1.58 29.29
N ASN A 314 -9.47 0.99 29.37
CA ASN A 314 -8.48 1.11 28.29
C ASN A 314 -8.60 0.13 27.11
N PRO A 315 -9.15 -1.09 27.18
CA PRO A 315 -9.35 -1.87 25.96
C PRO A 315 -10.40 -1.18 25.06
N GLY A 316 -10.13 -1.19 23.75
CA GLY A 316 -11.02 -0.58 22.75
C GLY A 316 -10.29 0.06 21.57
N ILE A 317 -11.07 0.57 20.62
CA ILE A 317 -10.58 1.49 19.59
C ILE A 317 -10.86 2.91 20.05
N PHE A 318 -9.88 3.79 19.95
CA PHE A 318 -10.00 5.20 20.30
C PHE A 318 -9.63 6.10 19.14
N LYS A 319 -10.13 7.32 19.21
CA LYS A 319 -9.78 8.43 18.32
C LYS A 319 -9.37 9.64 19.14
N MET A 320 -8.36 10.37 18.71
CA MET A 320 -8.00 11.69 19.22
C MET A 320 -7.46 12.60 18.12
N ASN A 321 -7.37 13.89 18.39
CA ASN A 321 -6.66 14.83 17.54
C ASN A 321 -5.15 14.55 17.57
N THR A 322 -4.42 14.98 16.54
CA THR A 322 -2.95 14.86 16.45
C THR A 322 -2.17 15.68 17.48
N ASP A 323 -2.84 16.51 18.29
CA ASP A 323 -2.30 17.22 19.44
C ASP A 323 -2.63 16.56 20.80
N GLY A 324 -3.31 15.40 20.77
CA GLY A 324 -3.72 14.65 21.96
C GLY A 324 -5.09 15.05 22.53
N THR A 325 -5.76 16.07 21.98
CA THR A 325 -7.07 16.51 22.46
C THR A 325 -8.23 15.66 21.92
N ASN A 326 -9.43 15.81 22.51
CA ASN A 326 -10.68 15.18 22.04
C ASN A 326 -10.65 13.64 21.94
N ARG A 327 -9.94 12.98 22.87
CA ARG A 327 -9.93 11.53 22.99
C ARG A 327 -11.35 10.97 23.20
N THR A 328 -11.79 10.08 22.32
CA THR A 328 -13.10 9.44 22.31
C THR A 328 -12.96 7.94 22.07
N LYS A 329 -13.75 7.12 22.77
CA LYS A 329 -13.83 5.67 22.52
C LYS A 329 -14.83 5.39 21.39
N ILE A 330 -14.44 4.54 20.45
CA ILE A 330 -15.24 4.13 19.28
C ILE A 330 -15.80 2.72 19.45
N TYR A 331 -15.00 1.82 20.04
CA TYR A 331 -15.32 0.40 20.17
C TYR A 331 -14.82 -0.10 21.53
N ASP A 332 -15.61 -0.94 22.21
CA ASP A 332 -15.36 -1.36 23.60
C ASP A 332 -14.42 -2.56 23.74
N HIS A 333 -14.28 -3.36 22.68
CA HIS A 333 -13.48 -4.59 22.73
C HIS A 333 -12.09 -4.38 22.15
N TYR A 334 -11.14 -5.21 22.58
CA TYR A 334 -9.80 -5.15 22.02
C TYR A 334 -9.81 -5.51 20.53
N ALA A 335 -9.17 -4.67 19.73
CA ALA A 335 -9.07 -4.79 18.28
C ALA A 335 -7.61 -4.68 17.83
N SER A 336 -7.24 -5.42 16.79
CA SER A 336 -5.91 -5.42 16.19
C SER A 336 -5.99 -5.19 14.69
N PHE A 337 -4.86 -4.85 14.06
CA PHE A 337 -4.73 -4.68 12.61
C PHE A 337 -5.74 -3.68 12.04
N LEU A 338 -5.88 -2.52 12.71
CA LEU A 338 -6.79 -1.47 12.28
C LEU A 338 -6.39 -0.95 10.90
N LYS A 339 -7.39 -0.73 10.05
CA LYS A 339 -7.28 -0.04 8.76
C LYS A 339 -8.47 0.86 8.52
N LEU A 340 -8.23 2.05 7.98
CA LEU A 340 -9.26 3.05 7.77
C LEU A 340 -9.44 3.34 6.28
N SER A 341 -10.69 3.37 5.83
CA SER A 341 -11.03 3.77 4.46
C SER A 341 -12.47 4.27 4.39
N GLY A 342 -12.66 5.39 3.70
CA GLY A 342 -13.92 6.12 3.66
C GLY A 342 -14.37 6.56 5.05
N ASP A 343 -15.53 6.06 5.49
CA ASP A 343 -16.09 6.34 6.81
C ASP A 343 -16.07 5.11 7.74
N ASN A 344 -15.19 4.14 7.47
CA ASN A 344 -15.11 2.90 8.24
C ASN A 344 -13.70 2.60 8.75
N ILE A 345 -13.67 1.88 9.87
CA ILE A 345 -12.52 1.20 10.44
C ILE A 345 -12.76 -0.30 10.23
N TYR A 346 -11.78 -0.99 9.65
CA TYR A 346 -11.74 -2.43 9.46
C TYR A 346 -10.71 -3.00 10.41
N PHE A 347 -11.06 -4.08 11.11
CA PHE A 347 -10.21 -4.59 12.18
C PHE A 347 -10.46 -6.06 12.50
N SER A 348 -9.48 -6.66 13.15
CA SER A 348 -9.57 -7.99 13.76
C SER A 348 -10.01 -7.86 15.22
N SER A 349 -11.12 -8.49 15.60
CA SER A 349 -11.63 -8.39 16.98
C SER A 349 -11.16 -9.55 17.85
N PHE A 350 -10.34 -9.28 18.87
CA PHE A 350 -9.77 -10.29 19.76
C PHE A 350 -10.83 -11.07 20.52
N ASP A 351 -11.80 -10.36 21.12
CA ASP A 351 -12.90 -10.95 21.88
C ASP A 351 -13.82 -11.85 21.03
N TYR A 352 -13.68 -11.78 19.70
CA TYR A 352 -14.44 -12.56 18.74
C TYR A 352 -13.54 -13.44 17.86
N ASP A 353 -12.47 -14.00 18.45
CA ASP A 353 -11.52 -14.93 17.81
C ASP A 353 -10.85 -14.34 16.57
N TYR A 354 -10.44 -13.07 16.64
CA TYR A 354 -9.73 -12.37 15.55
C TYR A 354 -10.48 -12.30 14.21
N LYS A 355 -11.81 -12.44 14.24
CA LYS A 355 -12.67 -12.31 13.07
C LYS A 355 -12.65 -10.88 12.52
N LEU A 356 -12.91 -10.74 11.22
CA LEU A 356 -12.93 -9.43 10.56
C LEU A 356 -14.25 -8.70 10.83
N TYR A 357 -14.14 -7.48 11.34
CA TYR A 357 -15.25 -6.55 11.55
C TYR A 357 -15.00 -5.23 10.83
N LYS A 358 -16.08 -4.49 10.65
CA LYS A 358 -16.03 -3.06 10.38
C LYS A 358 -16.92 -2.28 11.34
N ILE A 359 -16.57 -1.03 11.58
CA ILE A 359 -17.37 -0.05 12.33
C ILE A 359 -17.21 1.33 11.68
N SER A 360 -18.23 2.18 11.73
CA SER A 360 -18.13 3.56 11.26
C SER A 360 -17.18 4.39 12.15
N LEU A 361 -16.57 5.45 11.59
CA LEU A 361 -15.64 6.32 12.34
C LEU A 361 -16.26 7.00 13.58
N ASP A 362 -17.59 7.05 13.65
CA ASP A 362 -18.36 7.57 14.77
C ASP A 362 -18.78 6.50 15.80
N GLY A 363 -18.36 5.25 15.61
CA GLY A 363 -18.69 4.11 16.47
C GLY A 363 -20.03 3.45 16.16
N THR A 364 -20.70 3.82 15.07
CA THR A 364 -21.98 3.20 14.66
C THR A 364 -21.76 2.09 13.61
N ASN A 365 -22.84 1.38 13.25
CA ASN A 365 -22.86 0.39 12.15
C ASN A 365 -21.81 -0.72 12.24
N GLU A 366 -21.52 -1.21 13.43
CA GLU A 366 -20.66 -2.39 13.61
C GLU A 366 -21.23 -3.60 12.84
N LYS A 367 -20.37 -4.26 12.07
CA LYS A 367 -20.73 -5.44 11.28
C LYS A 367 -19.56 -6.42 11.17
N LYS A 368 -19.81 -7.69 11.49
CA LYS A 368 -18.92 -8.80 11.13
C LYS A 368 -18.90 -9.03 9.62
N LEU A 369 -17.71 -9.13 9.02
CA LEU A 369 -17.52 -9.31 7.58
C LEU A 369 -17.22 -10.76 7.19
N ASN A 370 -16.52 -11.53 8.04
CA ASN A 370 -16.24 -12.95 7.79
C ASN A 370 -16.13 -13.75 9.10
N ASP A 371 -15.94 -15.06 8.96
CA ASP A 371 -15.65 -15.99 10.07
C ASP A 371 -14.18 -16.46 10.08
N ASP A 372 -13.32 -15.87 9.25
CA ASP A 372 -11.90 -16.19 9.26
C ASP A 372 -11.20 -15.38 10.35
N ILE A 373 -10.18 -15.98 10.97
CA ILE A 373 -9.13 -15.19 11.61
C ILE A 373 -8.48 -14.33 10.53
N SER A 374 -8.48 -13.01 10.75
CA SER A 374 -8.05 -12.04 9.74
C SER A 374 -6.95 -11.16 10.32
N TRP A 375 -5.71 -11.41 9.92
CA TRP A 375 -4.51 -10.69 10.36
C TRP A 375 -3.91 -9.86 9.23
N ASP A 376 -3.02 -8.93 9.60
CA ASP A 376 -2.28 -8.05 8.68
C ASP A 376 -3.18 -7.37 7.63
N ILE A 377 -4.34 -6.88 8.07
CA ILE A 377 -5.39 -6.34 7.21
C ILE A 377 -4.84 -5.16 6.37
N GLN A 378 -5.21 -5.11 5.09
CA GLN A 378 -5.01 -3.98 4.18
C GLN A 378 -6.32 -3.68 3.43
N VAL A 379 -6.53 -2.43 3.03
CA VAL A 379 -7.74 -2.02 2.30
C VAL A 379 -7.33 -1.25 1.05
N ASP A 380 -7.82 -1.67 -0.11
CA ASP A 380 -7.59 -1.01 -1.40
C ASP A 380 -8.90 -1.00 -2.20
N GLY A 381 -9.41 0.20 -2.45
CA GLY A 381 -10.73 0.41 -3.08
C GLY A 381 -11.86 -0.33 -2.33
N ASN A 382 -12.57 -1.20 -3.06
CA ASN A 382 -13.69 -1.99 -2.53
C ASN A 382 -13.26 -3.33 -1.90
N TRP A 383 -11.97 -3.58 -1.72
CA TRP A 383 -11.44 -4.84 -1.25
C TRP A 383 -10.65 -4.69 0.05
N ILE A 384 -10.80 -5.70 0.90
CA ILE A 384 -10.01 -5.92 2.10
C ILE A 384 -9.17 -7.16 1.85
N TYR A 385 -7.86 -7.05 2.08
CA TYR A 385 -6.90 -8.12 1.98
C TYR A 385 -6.42 -8.50 3.37
N TYR A 386 -6.21 -9.78 3.63
CA TYR A 386 -5.76 -10.24 4.94
C TYR A 386 -5.01 -11.56 4.84
N SER A 387 -4.08 -11.74 5.76
CA SER A 387 -3.52 -13.05 6.13
C SER A 387 -4.61 -13.79 6.91
N ASN A 388 -5.05 -14.94 6.42
CA ASN A 388 -5.83 -15.87 7.24
C ASN A 388 -4.85 -16.69 8.07
N ASP A 389 -5.04 -16.82 9.38
CA ASP A 389 -4.31 -17.79 10.21
C ASP A 389 -5.30 -18.86 10.68
N PRO A 390 -5.14 -20.14 10.30
CA PRO A 390 -6.08 -21.19 10.70
C PRO A 390 -5.99 -21.64 12.17
N TYR A 391 -5.31 -20.90 13.06
CA TYR A 391 -5.21 -21.23 14.49
C TYR A 391 -6.59 -21.54 15.11
N ASP A 392 -6.79 -22.77 15.59
CA ASP A 392 -8.08 -23.33 16.01
C ASP A 392 -8.48 -22.98 17.47
N GLY A 393 -8.02 -21.84 17.98
CA GLY A 393 -8.43 -21.33 19.29
C GLY A 393 -7.59 -21.81 20.49
N ASP A 394 -6.43 -22.43 20.30
CA ASP A 394 -5.44 -22.59 21.39
C ASP A 394 -4.52 -21.35 21.47
N THR A 395 -4.68 -20.55 22.52
CA THR A 395 -4.02 -19.25 22.74
C THR A 395 -2.58 -19.33 23.29
N SER A 396 -1.94 -20.50 23.26
CA SER A 396 -0.54 -20.63 23.70
C SER A 396 0.44 -20.23 22.58
N MET A 397 0.82 -18.95 22.52
CA MET A 397 1.94 -18.49 21.69
C MET A 397 3.30 -19.04 22.19
N PRO A 398 4.31 -19.25 21.33
CA PRO A 398 4.33 -19.08 19.87
C PRO A 398 4.68 -20.39 19.15
N VAL A 399 3.80 -20.93 18.29
CA VAL A 399 4.22 -21.97 17.33
C VAL A 399 4.56 -21.27 16.00
N PRO A 400 5.70 -21.60 15.36
CA PRO A 400 6.11 -20.92 14.14
C PRO A 400 5.11 -21.11 12.99
N LEU A 401 5.05 -20.15 12.06
CA LEU A 401 4.45 -20.35 10.73
C LEU A 401 4.98 -21.70 10.18
N ASP A 402 4.14 -22.64 9.80
CA ASP A 402 4.59 -23.89 9.19
C ASP A 402 4.01 -24.00 7.76
N GLU A 403 4.48 -24.99 6.99
CA GLU A 403 4.08 -25.19 5.59
C GLU A 403 2.57 -25.44 5.41
N THR A 404 1.82 -25.66 6.48
CA THR A 404 0.38 -25.97 6.47
C THR A 404 -0.51 -24.78 6.84
N ARG A 405 0.06 -23.61 7.16
CA ARG A 405 -0.66 -22.51 7.82
C ARG A 405 -0.63 -21.19 7.06
N GLY A 406 -1.83 -20.66 6.87
CA GLY A 406 -2.16 -19.28 6.52
C GLY A 406 -1.99 -18.86 5.07
N ASN A 407 -3.05 -18.33 4.46
CA ASN A 407 -3.05 -17.87 3.08
C ASN A 407 -3.59 -16.45 2.99
N ILE A 408 -3.33 -15.78 1.87
CA ILE A 408 -3.86 -14.46 1.61
C ILE A 408 -5.25 -14.62 0.99
N TYR A 409 -6.20 -13.91 1.57
CA TYR A 409 -7.55 -13.78 1.05
C TYR A 409 -7.83 -12.33 0.73
N LYS A 410 -8.82 -12.12 -0.13
CA LYS A 410 -9.52 -10.84 -0.23
C LYS A 410 -11.02 -11.03 0.01
N ILE A 411 -11.65 -10.00 0.55
CA ILE A 411 -13.09 -9.91 0.71
C ILE A 411 -13.58 -8.50 0.35
N THR A 412 -14.77 -8.37 -0.24
CA THR A 412 -15.36 -7.04 -0.46
C THR A 412 -15.65 -6.32 0.86
N ILE A 413 -15.63 -4.98 0.86
CA ILE A 413 -15.91 -4.14 2.04
C ILE A 413 -17.30 -4.32 2.67
N ASP A 414 -18.21 -4.99 1.96
CA ASP A 414 -19.54 -5.39 2.45
C ASP A 414 -19.59 -6.83 2.97
N GLY A 415 -18.54 -7.62 2.77
CA GLY A 415 -18.39 -8.99 3.24
C GLY A 415 -18.94 -10.07 2.31
N THR A 416 -19.30 -9.77 1.05
CA THR A 416 -20.03 -10.72 0.20
C THR A 416 -19.18 -11.59 -0.71
N ASP A 417 -18.11 -11.04 -1.29
CA ASP A 417 -17.25 -11.78 -2.23
C ASP A 417 -15.91 -12.04 -1.57
N ARG A 418 -15.69 -13.29 -1.16
CA ARG A 418 -14.48 -13.75 -0.49
C ARG A 418 -13.73 -14.73 -1.37
N THR A 419 -12.47 -14.42 -1.69
CA THR A 419 -11.63 -15.19 -2.59
C THR A 419 -10.26 -15.49 -1.97
N LYS A 420 -9.80 -16.74 -2.09
CA LYS A 420 -8.43 -17.17 -1.74
C LYS A 420 -7.48 -16.80 -2.88
N LEU A 421 -6.37 -16.11 -2.59
CA LEU A 421 -5.46 -15.59 -3.62
C LEU A 421 -4.23 -16.47 -3.86
N ASN A 422 -3.81 -17.25 -2.88
CA ASN A 422 -2.63 -18.11 -3.01
C ASN A 422 -2.80 -19.44 -2.24
N SER A 423 -1.93 -20.41 -2.50
CA SER A 423 -1.98 -21.75 -1.88
C SER A 423 -0.93 -21.97 -0.80
N GLU A 424 0.18 -21.23 -0.86
CA GLU A 424 1.30 -21.34 0.07
C GLU A 424 1.08 -20.55 1.36
N ALA A 425 1.71 -21.02 2.44
CA ALA A 425 1.82 -20.32 3.71
C ALA A 425 2.35 -18.89 3.48
N SER A 426 1.60 -17.86 3.85
CA SER A 426 1.95 -16.47 3.54
C SER A 426 1.40 -15.47 4.53
N ARG A 427 2.19 -14.42 4.75
CA ARG A 427 1.84 -13.26 5.56
C ARG A 427 1.81 -12.02 4.68
N LEU A 428 0.65 -11.37 4.63
CA LEU A 428 0.43 -10.11 3.94
C LEU A 428 1.30 -9.01 4.57
N SER A 429 1.90 -8.19 3.73
CA SER A 429 2.72 -7.05 4.16
C SER A 429 2.10 -5.73 3.72
N GLU A 430 1.83 -5.57 2.42
CA GLU A 430 1.34 -4.32 1.84
C GLU A 430 0.49 -4.59 0.59
N VAL A 431 -0.48 -3.72 0.32
CA VAL A 431 -1.20 -3.67 -0.97
C VAL A 431 -1.04 -2.27 -1.55
N SER A 432 -0.42 -2.16 -2.71
CA SER A 432 -0.22 -0.86 -3.39
C SER A 432 -0.08 -1.01 -4.89
N ASP A 433 -0.55 -0.02 -5.66
CA ASP A 433 -0.37 0.10 -7.12
C ASP A 433 -0.78 -1.16 -7.90
N GLY A 434 -1.87 -1.82 -7.47
CA GLY A 434 -2.36 -3.05 -8.10
C GLY A 434 -1.52 -4.29 -7.80
N TRP A 435 -0.68 -4.26 -6.77
CA TRP A 435 0.13 -5.37 -6.30
C TRP A 435 -0.12 -5.67 -4.81
N ILE A 436 0.01 -6.95 -4.47
CA ILE A 436 0.03 -7.47 -3.11
C ILE A 436 1.46 -7.90 -2.83
N TYR A 437 2.06 -7.37 -1.77
CA TYR A 437 3.38 -7.73 -1.27
C TYR A 437 3.23 -8.58 -0.01
N TYR A 438 3.97 -9.67 0.05
CA TYR A 438 3.85 -10.66 1.11
C TYR A 438 5.14 -11.45 1.30
N ASN A 439 5.32 -12.08 2.45
CA ASN A 439 6.40 -13.03 2.68
C ASN A 439 5.84 -14.42 2.94
N ASN A 440 6.63 -15.45 2.64
CA ASN A 440 6.32 -16.83 3.03
C ASN A 440 7.27 -17.30 4.15
N TRP A 441 7.09 -18.55 4.58
CA TRP A 441 7.92 -19.19 5.61
C TRP A 441 9.43 -19.28 5.26
N SER A 442 9.80 -19.13 3.99
CA SER A 442 11.22 -19.09 3.60
C SER A 442 11.86 -17.71 3.80
N ASP A 443 11.17 -16.77 4.46
CA ASP A 443 11.55 -15.36 4.64
C ASP A 443 11.90 -14.65 3.32
N LYS A 444 11.38 -15.17 2.21
CA LYS A 444 11.45 -14.51 0.90
C LYS A 444 10.25 -13.61 0.74
N TYR A 445 10.49 -12.45 0.16
CA TYR A 445 9.44 -11.53 -0.23
C TYR A 445 8.94 -11.86 -1.63
N TYR A 446 7.64 -11.72 -1.81
CA TYR A 446 6.93 -11.98 -3.05
C TYR A 446 5.97 -10.85 -3.34
N LYS A 447 5.60 -10.76 -4.62
CA LYS A 447 4.46 -9.96 -5.05
C LYS A 447 3.56 -10.75 -5.98
N MET A 448 2.28 -10.41 -5.98
CA MET A 448 1.27 -10.90 -6.93
C MET A 448 0.28 -9.80 -7.28
N LYS A 449 -0.46 -9.94 -8.38
CA LYS A 449 -1.55 -9.02 -8.73
C LYS A 449 -2.73 -9.18 -7.75
N LEU A 450 -3.63 -8.20 -7.73
CA LEU A 450 -4.81 -8.17 -6.85
C LEU A 450 -5.79 -9.35 -7.03
N ASP A 451 -5.63 -10.13 -8.09
CA ASP A 451 -6.38 -11.35 -8.39
C ASP A 451 -5.61 -12.64 -8.04
N GLY A 452 -4.40 -12.52 -7.49
CA GLY A 452 -3.50 -13.64 -7.17
C GLY A 452 -2.60 -14.10 -8.33
N SER A 453 -2.72 -13.49 -9.52
CA SER A 453 -1.91 -13.85 -10.69
C SER A 453 -0.52 -13.20 -10.66
N ASN A 454 0.34 -13.57 -11.63
CA ASN A 454 1.66 -12.97 -11.85
C ASN A 454 2.56 -12.93 -10.60
N LYS A 455 2.58 -14.05 -9.86
CA LYS A 455 3.46 -14.21 -8.70
C LYS A 455 4.93 -14.12 -9.10
N ALA A 456 5.68 -13.27 -8.40
CA ALA A 456 7.11 -13.08 -8.57
C ALA A 456 7.83 -12.92 -7.23
N VAL A 457 9.11 -13.28 -7.18
CA VAL A 457 9.99 -13.02 -6.02
C VAL A 457 10.41 -11.54 -6.07
N VAL A 458 10.55 -10.93 -4.90
CA VAL A 458 11.23 -9.65 -4.69
C VAL A 458 12.60 -10.01 -4.11
N GLU A 459 13.68 -9.95 -4.92
CA GLU A 459 15.03 -10.39 -4.51
C GLU A 459 15.82 -9.32 -3.75
#